data_AF-A0A3Q0J927-F1
#
_entry.id   AF-A0A3Q0J927-F1
#
_cell.length_a   1.000
_cell.length_b   1.000
_cell.length_c   1.000
_cell.angle_alpha   90.00
_cell.angle_beta   90.00
_cell.angle_gamma   90.00
#
_symmetry.space_group_name_H-M   'P 1'
#
loop_
_entity.id
_entity.type
_entity.pdbx_description
1 polymer ?
#
loop_
_entity_poly.entity_id
_entity_poly.type
_entity_poly.pdbx_seq_one_letter_code
_entity_poly.pdbx_strand_id
1 'polypeptide(L)'
;LIPQGYPDLYEKFVLFYSRYVYRRIVDCFNRPVTSVPGAIITIKDRETPDYGWTFKYTGTESTCLNLASYNYLGFGENTGLCTERSKESVKQSGCALCSPSGEIGTHKLHLEVEALTAQFLGVESCMVIGMGYASNKEATSVVEWVSHEACTTKRIMLLSSRDSKYRARQCVCFDIISTIDYIRANSHVRSYATSMPPPVAMQILTSMRIIMGLENGDEGNVRHSSI
;
A
#
# COMPACT_ATOMS: atom_id res chain seq x y z
N LEU A 1 36.50 12.19 -14.72
CA LEU A 1 36.79 12.33 -13.27
C LEU A 1 35.61 13.08 -12.66
N ILE A 2 34.85 12.43 -11.78
CA ILE A 2 33.68 13.05 -11.12
C ILE A 2 34.23 14.03 -10.07
N PRO A 3 33.73 15.28 -9.99
CA PRO A 3 34.21 16.26 -9.02
C PRO A 3 34.05 15.76 -7.58
N GLN A 4 35.01 16.11 -6.72
CA GLN A 4 35.01 15.69 -5.33
C GLN A 4 33.77 16.19 -4.58
N GLY A 5 33.05 15.28 -3.91
CA GLY A 5 31.80 15.58 -3.19
C GLY A 5 30.51 15.24 -3.95
N TYR A 6 30.59 14.81 -5.21
CA TYR A 6 29.43 14.34 -5.96
C TYR A 6 29.32 12.80 -5.92
N PRO A 7 28.10 12.25 -5.78
CA PRO A 7 27.90 10.80 -5.86
C PRO A 7 28.30 10.29 -7.25
N ASP A 8 28.81 9.06 -7.30
CA ASP A 8 29.16 8.42 -8.56
C ASP A 8 27.93 8.30 -9.47
N LEU A 9 28.05 8.75 -10.72
CA LEU A 9 27.00 8.62 -11.74
C LEU A 9 26.64 7.15 -12.04
N TYR A 10 27.57 6.21 -11.78
CA TYR A 10 27.39 4.79 -12.02
C TYR A 10 27.61 4.01 -10.73
N GLU A 11 26.51 3.52 -10.16
CA GLU A 11 26.59 2.61 -9.03
C GLU A 11 26.99 1.21 -9.53
N LYS A 12 28.14 0.71 -9.07
CA LYS A 12 28.69 -0.60 -9.50
C LYS A 12 27.69 -1.74 -9.27
N PHE A 13 26.90 -1.67 -8.19
CA PHE A 13 25.89 -2.67 -7.89
C PHE A 13 24.74 -2.65 -8.91
N VAL A 14 24.27 -1.48 -9.33
CA VAL A 14 23.19 -1.36 -10.35
C VAL A 14 23.64 -1.97 -11.68
N LEU A 15 24.88 -1.73 -12.08
CA LEU A 15 25.46 -2.35 -13.28
C LEU A 15 25.58 -3.87 -13.14
N PHE A 16 25.99 -4.37 -11.98
CA PHE A 16 26.04 -5.80 -11.72
C PHE A 16 24.64 -6.43 -11.73
N TYR A 17 23.70 -5.85 -10.99
CA TYR A 17 22.33 -6.33 -10.85
C TYR A 17 21.62 -6.38 -12.20
N SER A 18 21.66 -5.29 -12.98
CA SER A 18 21.03 -5.23 -14.31
C SER A 18 21.60 -6.28 -15.27
N ARG A 19 22.94 -6.44 -15.30
CA ARG A 19 23.62 -7.33 -16.26
C ARG A 19 23.53 -8.81 -15.91
N TYR A 20 23.62 -9.16 -14.62
CA TYR A 20 23.81 -10.55 -14.20
C TYR A 20 22.63 -11.16 -13.45
N VAL A 21 21.76 -10.33 -12.86
CA VAL A 21 20.61 -10.79 -12.07
C VAL A 21 19.31 -10.51 -12.79
N TYR A 22 19.01 -9.23 -13.04
CA TYR A 22 17.71 -8.77 -13.53
C TYR A 22 17.31 -9.46 -14.83
N ARG A 23 18.20 -9.51 -15.84
CA ARG A 23 17.88 -10.14 -17.14
C ARG A 23 17.45 -11.61 -17.02
N ARG A 24 18.00 -12.35 -16.05
CA ARG A 24 17.67 -13.78 -15.86
C ARG A 24 16.33 -13.98 -15.16
N ILE A 25 15.99 -13.06 -14.25
CA ILE A 25 14.75 -13.16 -13.47
C ILE A 25 13.57 -12.44 -14.12
N VAL A 26 13.84 -11.56 -15.10
CA VAL A 26 12.80 -10.72 -15.74
C VAL A 26 11.68 -11.56 -16.35
N ASP A 27 11.98 -12.80 -16.77
CA ASP A 27 10.95 -13.70 -17.29
C ASP A 27 9.90 -14.06 -16.23
N CYS A 28 10.30 -14.22 -14.97
CA CYS A 28 9.41 -14.54 -13.86
C CYS A 28 8.62 -13.32 -13.36
N PHE A 29 9.27 -12.15 -13.26
CA PHE A 29 8.69 -10.98 -12.60
C PHE A 29 7.84 -10.10 -13.52
N ASN A 30 8.12 -10.08 -14.83
CA ASN A 30 7.50 -9.14 -15.76
C ASN A 30 6.51 -9.82 -16.72
N ARG A 31 5.86 -10.90 -16.30
CA ARG A 31 4.81 -11.54 -17.11
C ARG A 31 3.55 -10.66 -17.08
N PRO A 32 2.99 -10.28 -18.22
CA PRO A 32 1.76 -9.49 -18.24
C PRO A 32 0.61 -10.27 -17.62
N VAL A 33 -0.06 -9.66 -16.64
CA VAL A 33 -1.30 -10.17 -16.05
C VAL A 33 -2.48 -9.69 -16.90
N THR A 34 -3.38 -10.59 -17.29
CA THR A 34 -4.56 -10.29 -18.12
C THR A 34 -5.88 -10.44 -17.37
N SER A 35 -5.84 -10.96 -16.15
CA SER A 35 -7.00 -11.01 -15.26
C SER A 35 -7.02 -9.84 -14.26
N VAL A 36 -8.07 -9.81 -13.45
CA VAL A 36 -8.12 -9.03 -12.20
C VAL A 36 -7.03 -9.55 -11.25
N PRO A 37 -6.35 -8.67 -10.47
CA PRO A 37 -5.36 -9.07 -9.46
C PRO A 37 -6.01 -9.71 -8.21
N GLY A 38 -6.70 -10.83 -8.40
CA GLY A 38 -7.31 -11.65 -7.35
C GLY A 38 -6.34 -12.66 -6.74
N ALA A 39 -6.87 -13.59 -5.95
CA ALA A 39 -6.12 -14.73 -5.42
C ALA A 39 -5.61 -15.65 -6.54
N ILE A 40 -6.35 -15.72 -7.63
CA ILE A 40 -5.97 -16.39 -8.88
C ILE A 40 -5.78 -15.32 -9.95
N ILE A 41 -4.67 -15.39 -10.67
CA ILE A 41 -4.37 -14.50 -11.79
C ILE A 41 -4.11 -15.29 -13.07
N THR A 42 -4.42 -14.68 -14.20
CA THR A 42 -4.05 -15.19 -15.53
C THR A 42 -2.89 -14.36 -16.06
N ILE A 43 -1.85 -15.05 -16.50
CA ILE A 43 -0.65 -14.44 -17.10
C ILE A 43 -0.50 -14.88 -18.55
N LYS A 44 0.01 -13.98 -19.38
CA LYS A 44 0.39 -14.35 -20.75
C LYS A 44 1.66 -15.19 -20.73
N ASP A 45 1.59 -16.33 -21.39
CA ASP A 45 2.76 -17.15 -21.59
C ASP A 45 3.67 -16.52 -22.64
N ARG A 46 4.95 -16.64 -22.39
CA ARG A 46 5.99 -16.17 -23.29
C ARG A 46 7.21 -17.06 -23.20
N GLU A 47 7.96 -17.06 -24.28
CA GLU A 47 9.25 -17.70 -24.38
C GLU A 47 10.33 -16.67 -24.71
N THR A 48 11.56 -16.98 -24.30
CA THR A 48 12.73 -16.18 -24.63
C THR A 48 13.81 -17.07 -25.24
N PRO A 49 14.06 -16.96 -26.57
CA PRO A 49 15.07 -17.78 -27.24
C PRO A 49 16.50 -17.30 -26.97
N ASP A 50 16.66 -16.12 -26.35
CA ASP A 50 17.92 -15.39 -26.22
C ASP A 50 18.21 -14.98 -24.76
N TYR A 51 17.77 -15.78 -23.79
CA TYR A 51 18.09 -15.60 -22.37
C TYR A 51 17.67 -14.23 -21.80
N GLY A 52 16.47 -13.77 -22.16
CA GLY A 52 15.82 -12.58 -21.62
C GLY A 52 16.11 -11.28 -22.36
N TRP A 53 16.67 -11.34 -23.58
CA TRP A 53 16.85 -10.16 -24.43
C TRP A 53 15.57 -9.80 -25.20
N THR A 54 14.87 -10.81 -25.71
CA THR A 54 13.58 -10.67 -26.36
C THR A 54 12.59 -11.69 -25.82
N PHE A 55 11.31 -11.31 -25.89
CA PHE A 55 10.19 -12.12 -25.44
C PHE A 55 9.17 -12.24 -26.56
N LYS A 56 8.74 -13.46 -26.83
CA LYS A 56 7.66 -13.75 -27.78
C LYS A 56 6.49 -14.36 -27.03
N TYR A 57 5.30 -13.80 -27.23
CA TYR A 57 4.08 -14.38 -26.69
C TYR A 57 3.72 -15.63 -27.48
N THR A 58 3.40 -16.70 -26.76
CA THR A 58 3.00 -17.99 -27.37
C THR A 58 1.55 -17.98 -27.84
N GLY A 59 0.77 -16.95 -27.44
CA GLY A 59 -0.68 -16.89 -27.65
C GLY A 59 -1.49 -17.68 -26.62
N THR A 60 -0.83 -18.40 -25.72
CA THR A 60 -1.46 -19.11 -24.60
C THR A 60 -1.44 -18.27 -23.33
N GLU A 61 -2.31 -18.64 -22.40
CA GLU A 61 -2.38 -18.03 -21.08
C GLU A 61 -2.37 -19.13 -20.03
N SER A 62 -1.72 -18.84 -18.90
CA SER A 62 -1.65 -19.73 -17.76
C SER A 62 -2.33 -19.07 -16.56
N THR A 63 -3.17 -19.83 -15.88
CA THR A 63 -3.81 -19.41 -14.63
C THR A 63 -2.97 -19.90 -13.45
N CYS A 64 -2.58 -18.99 -12.57
CA CYS A 64 -1.72 -19.28 -11.43
C CYS A 64 -2.20 -18.58 -10.15
N LEU A 65 -1.74 -19.10 -9.01
CA LEU A 65 -2.03 -18.51 -7.71
C LEU A 65 -1.16 -17.26 -7.49
N ASN A 66 -1.80 -16.18 -7.08
CA ASN A 66 -1.16 -14.88 -6.91
C ASN A 66 -0.53 -14.74 -5.52
N LEU A 67 0.68 -15.28 -5.36
CA LEU A 67 1.45 -15.14 -4.12
C LEU A 67 2.01 -13.72 -3.90
N ALA A 68 1.98 -12.88 -4.93
CA ALA A 68 2.53 -11.52 -4.91
C ALA A 68 1.54 -10.47 -4.39
N SER A 69 0.23 -10.77 -4.39
CA SER A 69 -0.80 -9.83 -3.95
C SER A 69 -1.18 -10.03 -2.50
N TYR A 70 -1.48 -8.92 -1.82
CA TYR A 70 -2.01 -8.91 -0.46
C TYR A 70 -3.54 -9.13 -0.42
N ASN A 71 -4.18 -9.40 -1.56
CA ASN A 71 -5.62 -9.59 -1.70
C ASN A 71 -6.09 -11.01 -1.31
N TYR A 72 -5.63 -11.53 -0.17
CA TYR A 72 -5.97 -12.89 0.28
C TYR A 72 -7.45 -13.02 0.67
N LEU A 73 -8.05 -11.93 1.15
CA LEU A 73 -9.46 -11.87 1.50
C LEU A 73 -10.35 -11.54 0.29
N GLY A 74 -9.82 -11.28 -0.91
CA GLY A 74 -10.63 -11.04 -2.10
C GLY A 74 -11.43 -9.71 -2.12
N PHE A 75 -11.06 -8.72 -1.30
CA PHE A 75 -11.70 -7.39 -1.32
C PHE A 75 -11.22 -6.49 -2.48
N GLY A 76 -10.19 -6.93 -3.21
CA GLY A 76 -9.64 -6.30 -4.42
C GLY A 76 -10.24 -6.79 -5.73
N GLU A 77 -11.40 -7.45 -5.70
CA GLU A 77 -12.05 -7.99 -6.90
C GLU A 77 -12.83 -6.92 -7.69
N ASN A 78 -13.27 -7.29 -8.91
CA ASN A 78 -14.02 -6.41 -9.81
C ASN A 78 -15.54 -6.42 -9.54
N THR A 79 -15.98 -7.20 -8.57
CA THR A 79 -17.38 -7.32 -8.15
C THR A 79 -17.48 -7.29 -6.63
N GLY A 80 -18.68 -7.00 -6.13
CA GLY A 80 -18.97 -6.92 -4.71
C GLY A 80 -19.05 -5.50 -4.18
N LEU A 81 -19.40 -5.39 -2.90
CA LEU A 81 -19.74 -4.13 -2.25
C LEU A 81 -18.59 -3.12 -2.28
N CYS A 82 -17.35 -3.58 -2.07
CA CYS A 82 -16.16 -2.73 -2.15
C CYS A 82 -16.03 -2.06 -3.52
N THR A 83 -16.18 -2.82 -4.61
CA THR A 83 -16.06 -2.30 -5.97
C THR A 83 -17.17 -1.30 -6.29
N GLU A 84 -18.42 -1.61 -5.93
CA GLU A 84 -19.55 -0.72 -6.21
C GLU A 84 -19.43 0.61 -5.45
N ARG A 85 -19.01 0.59 -4.19
CA ARG A 85 -18.77 1.82 -3.42
C ARG A 85 -17.57 2.59 -3.91
N SER A 86 -16.50 1.93 -4.34
CA SER A 86 -15.37 2.62 -4.99
C SER A 86 -15.81 3.30 -6.29
N LYS A 87 -16.63 2.66 -7.13
CA LYS A 87 -17.21 3.29 -8.33
C LYS A 87 -18.06 4.50 -7.99
N GLU A 88 -18.88 4.41 -6.94
CA GLU A 88 -19.68 5.55 -6.47
C GLU A 88 -18.81 6.68 -5.95
N SER A 89 -17.77 6.37 -5.17
CA SER A 89 -16.80 7.35 -4.68
C SER A 89 -16.08 8.06 -5.83
N VAL A 90 -15.75 7.37 -6.92
CA VAL A 90 -15.22 8.03 -8.14
C VAL A 90 -16.20 9.04 -8.70
N LYS A 91 -17.50 8.70 -8.76
CA LYS A 91 -18.53 9.62 -9.28
C LYS A 91 -18.72 10.85 -8.40
N GLN A 92 -18.59 10.70 -7.08
CA GLN A 92 -18.82 11.77 -6.10
C GLN A 92 -17.58 12.64 -5.86
N SER A 93 -16.41 12.03 -5.74
CA SER A 93 -15.16 12.66 -5.27
C SER A 93 -14.04 12.66 -6.33
N GLY A 94 -14.27 12.09 -7.51
CA GLY A 94 -13.27 11.95 -8.56
C GLY A 94 -12.25 10.84 -8.30
N CYS A 95 -11.28 10.70 -9.21
CA CYS A 95 -10.26 9.65 -9.14
C CYS A 95 -9.09 10.00 -8.20
N ALA A 96 -8.83 11.27 -7.96
CA ALA A 96 -7.72 11.75 -7.14
C ALA A 96 -7.97 13.20 -6.67
N LEU A 97 -7.37 13.59 -5.55
CA LEU A 97 -7.47 14.95 -5.00
C LEU A 97 -6.34 15.86 -5.49
N CYS A 98 -5.25 15.29 -6.00
CA CYS A 98 -4.09 16.01 -6.57
C CYS A 98 -3.48 17.08 -5.65
N SER A 99 -3.70 16.99 -4.34
CA SER A 99 -3.16 17.90 -3.33
C SER A 99 -2.58 17.12 -2.16
N PRO A 100 -1.54 17.66 -1.49
CA PRO A 100 -1.01 17.09 -0.27
C PRO A 100 -2.01 17.15 0.89
N SER A 101 -1.92 16.19 1.80
CA SER A 101 -2.84 16.11 2.96
C SER A 101 -2.73 17.31 3.91
N GLY A 102 -1.59 18.00 3.93
CA GLY A 102 -1.34 19.20 4.76
C GLY A 102 -2.01 20.47 4.22
N GLU A 103 -2.49 20.45 2.97
CA GLU A 103 -3.20 21.56 2.35
C GLU A 103 -4.70 21.22 2.26
N ILE A 104 -5.20 21.00 1.04
CA ILE A 104 -6.61 20.69 0.75
C ILE A 104 -6.82 19.21 0.39
N GLY A 105 -5.78 18.38 0.52
CA GLY A 105 -5.82 16.95 0.19
C GLY A 105 -6.47 16.05 1.25
N THR A 106 -6.82 16.56 2.44
CA THR A 106 -7.51 15.74 3.45
C THR A 106 -8.99 15.61 3.09
N HIS A 107 -9.46 14.38 2.86
CA HIS A 107 -10.84 14.06 2.52
C HIS A 107 -11.55 13.38 3.70
N LYS A 108 -12.87 13.53 3.79
CA LYS A 108 -13.69 12.92 4.86
C LYS A 108 -13.45 11.41 5.01
N LEU A 109 -13.33 10.71 3.87
CA LEU A 109 -13.05 9.28 3.86
C LEU A 109 -11.72 8.90 4.55
N HIS A 110 -10.71 9.78 4.54
CA HIS A 110 -9.46 9.51 5.28
C HIS A 110 -9.71 9.47 6.78
N LEU A 111 -10.46 10.45 7.30
CA LEU A 111 -10.82 10.53 8.72
C LEU A 111 -11.69 9.35 9.15
N GLU A 112 -12.61 8.90 8.30
CA GLU A 112 -13.43 7.72 8.56
C GLU A 112 -12.58 6.43 8.63
N VAL A 113 -11.62 6.27 7.72
CA VAL A 113 -10.69 5.12 7.76
C VAL A 113 -9.80 5.19 9.00
N GLU A 114 -9.29 6.36 9.36
CA GLU A 114 -8.49 6.58 10.58
C GLU A 114 -9.26 6.17 11.83
N ALA A 115 -10.50 6.67 11.99
CA ALA A 115 -11.34 6.35 13.14
C ALA A 115 -11.68 4.86 13.22
N LEU A 116 -12.05 4.25 12.09
CA LEU A 116 -12.38 2.83 12.03
C LEU A 116 -11.16 1.94 12.31
N THR A 117 -9.98 2.36 11.83
CA THR A 117 -8.72 1.66 12.09
C THR A 117 -8.31 1.76 13.56
N ALA A 118 -8.46 2.94 14.16
CA ALA A 118 -8.22 3.14 15.59
C ALA A 118 -9.12 2.22 16.44
N GLN A 119 -10.41 2.14 16.09
CA GLN A 119 -11.38 1.24 16.72
C GLN A 119 -10.99 -0.23 16.55
N PHE A 120 -10.61 -0.65 15.33
CA PHE A 120 -10.23 -2.03 15.04
C PHE A 120 -8.99 -2.49 15.84
N LEU A 121 -8.00 -1.60 15.99
CA LEU A 121 -6.75 -1.89 16.69
C LEU A 121 -6.84 -1.66 18.21
N GLY A 122 -7.90 -1.01 18.70
CA GLY A 122 -8.04 -0.64 20.11
C GLY A 122 -7.03 0.42 20.56
N VAL A 123 -6.66 1.34 19.66
CA VAL A 123 -5.73 2.46 19.94
C VAL A 123 -6.49 3.77 20.04
N GLU A 124 -5.90 4.78 20.70
CA GLU A 124 -6.55 6.09 20.91
C GLU A 124 -6.80 6.84 19.60
N SER A 125 -5.85 6.79 18.67
CA SER A 125 -5.95 7.47 17.38
C SER A 125 -5.12 6.76 16.31
N CYS A 126 -5.39 7.05 15.04
CA CYS A 126 -4.66 6.45 13.92
C CYS A 126 -4.51 7.47 12.81
N MET A 127 -3.40 7.39 12.07
CA MET A 127 -3.19 8.20 10.87
C MET A 127 -2.99 7.29 9.64
N VAL A 128 -3.74 7.57 8.59
CA VAL A 128 -3.65 6.80 7.34
C VAL A 128 -2.77 7.55 6.35
N ILE A 129 -1.83 6.82 5.75
CA ILE A 129 -0.85 7.40 4.83
C ILE A 129 -0.74 6.49 3.61
N GLY A 130 -0.72 7.07 2.41
CA GLY A 130 -0.50 6.31 1.18
C GLY A 130 0.86 5.57 1.21
N MET A 131 0.86 4.29 0.81
CA MET A 131 2.06 3.45 0.78
C MET A 131 3.09 3.98 -0.24
N GLY A 132 4.38 3.91 0.09
CA GLY A 132 5.48 4.16 -0.85
C GLY A 132 6.61 4.99 -0.22
N TYR A 133 7.17 5.92 -0.98
CA TYR A 133 8.20 6.85 -0.49
C TYR A 133 7.70 7.68 0.72
N ALA A 134 6.42 8.05 0.72
CA ALA A 134 5.78 8.80 1.81
C ALA A 134 5.85 8.08 3.16
N SER A 135 5.51 6.78 3.21
CA SER A 135 5.53 5.99 4.45
C SER A 135 6.92 5.89 5.07
N ASN A 136 7.96 5.74 4.23
CA ASN A 136 9.35 5.65 4.69
C ASN A 136 9.87 7.00 5.24
N LYS A 137 9.45 8.11 4.65
CA LYS A 137 9.81 9.45 5.11
C LYS A 137 9.08 9.84 6.39
N GLU A 138 7.82 9.46 6.53
CA GLU A 138 7.05 9.72 7.75
C GLU A 138 7.66 9.00 8.96
N ALA A 139 8.12 7.75 8.76
CA ALA A 139 8.84 7.01 9.78
C ALA A 139 10.09 7.77 10.28
N THR A 140 10.78 8.50 9.40
CA THR A 140 11.92 9.35 9.78
C THR A 140 11.48 10.53 10.65
N SER A 141 10.40 11.23 10.29
CA SER A 141 9.86 12.34 11.10
C SER A 141 9.37 11.89 12.48
N VAL A 142 8.85 10.66 12.58
CA VAL A 142 8.50 10.03 13.87
C VAL A 142 9.75 9.76 14.71
N VAL A 143 10.82 9.23 14.10
CA VAL A 143 12.10 8.98 14.79
C VAL A 143 12.72 10.28 15.30
N GLU A 144 12.62 11.38 14.54
CA GLU A 144 13.07 12.71 14.98
C GLU A 144 12.30 13.18 16.23
N TRP A 145 10.96 13.03 16.26
CA TRP A 145 10.15 13.40 17.43
C TRP A 145 10.47 12.54 18.67
N VAL A 146 10.55 11.21 18.49
CA VAL A 146 10.89 10.25 19.57
C VAL A 146 12.32 10.47 20.10
N SER A 147 13.21 11.07 19.31
CA SER A 147 14.57 11.42 19.76
C SER A 147 14.61 12.70 20.61
N HIS A 148 13.62 13.58 20.46
CA HIS A 148 13.54 14.87 21.18
C HIS A 148 12.74 14.80 22.49
N GLU A 149 11.69 13.97 22.54
CA GLU A 149 10.95 13.69 23.77
C GLU A 149 11.18 12.22 24.15
N ALA A 150 11.54 11.95 25.40
CA ALA A 150 11.73 10.59 25.95
C ALA A 150 10.40 9.82 26.03
N CYS A 151 9.69 9.68 24.90
CA CYS A 151 8.39 9.05 24.81
C CYS A 151 8.58 7.55 24.71
N THR A 152 8.16 6.84 25.75
CA THR A 152 8.18 5.38 25.82
C THR A 152 7.01 4.80 25.02
N THR A 153 6.86 5.16 23.74
CA THR A 153 5.74 4.72 22.91
C THR A 153 5.89 3.24 22.58
N LYS A 154 5.06 2.40 23.19
CA LYS A 154 5.17 0.93 23.08
C LYS A 154 4.64 0.34 21.78
N ARG A 155 3.89 1.05 20.93
CA ARG A 155 3.48 0.54 19.60
C ARG A 155 3.34 1.63 18.55
N ILE A 156 4.46 2.11 18.00
CA ILE A 156 4.42 2.68 16.64
C ILE A 156 4.30 1.49 15.69
N MET A 157 3.07 1.13 15.32
CA MET A 157 2.84 0.13 14.29
C MET A 157 2.96 0.81 12.94
N LEU A 158 4.19 1.06 12.51
CA LEU A 158 4.50 1.06 11.09
C LEU A 158 4.22 -0.38 10.66
N LEU A 159 3.15 -0.61 9.92
CA LEU A 159 2.84 -1.94 9.39
C LEU A 159 3.82 -2.29 8.25
N SER A 160 5.10 -2.33 8.59
CA SER A 160 6.21 -2.91 7.87
C SER A 160 6.79 -4.01 8.77
N SER A 161 6.10 -5.14 8.81
CA SER A 161 6.64 -6.44 9.24
C SER A 161 7.15 -6.56 10.69
N ARG A 162 6.35 -7.21 11.55
CA ARG A 162 6.85 -8.29 12.45
C ARG A 162 5.79 -9.19 13.09
N ASP A 163 4.50 -8.89 12.97
CA ASP A 163 3.43 -9.77 13.48
C ASP A 163 2.74 -10.59 12.38
N SER A 164 2.52 -11.86 12.66
CA SER A 164 2.14 -12.90 11.69
C SER A 164 0.65 -12.96 11.37
N LYS A 165 -0.20 -12.27 12.14
CA LYS A 165 -1.66 -12.51 12.10
C LYS A 165 -2.50 -11.47 11.37
N TYR A 166 -2.05 -10.22 11.22
CA TYR A 166 -2.81 -9.18 10.50
C TYR A 166 -1.87 -8.25 9.73
N ARG A 167 -1.72 -8.50 8.42
CA ARG A 167 -0.86 -7.70 7.52
C ARG A 167 -1.69 -6.63 6.78
N ALA A 168 -2.05 -5.54 7.46
CA ALA A 168 -2.55 -4.34 6.77
C ALA A 168 -1.41 -3.33 6.59
N ARG A 169 -0.70 -3.29 5.45
CA ARG A 169 0.51 -2.44 5.28
C ARG A 169 0.24 -0.97 4.92
N GLN A 170 -0.91 -0.41 5.32
CA GLN A 170 -1.42 0.87 4.78
C GLN A 170 -1.70 1.97 5.83
N CYS A 171 -1.35 1.75 7.09
CA CYS A 171 -1.61 2.70 8.17
C CYS A 171 -0.36 2.88 9.04
N VAL A 172 -0.14 4.10 9.54
CA VAL A 172 0.79 4.35 10.65
C VAL A 172 -0.07 4.65 11.87
N CYS A 173 -0.12 3.70 12.78
CA CYS A 173 -0.96 3.79 13.96
C CYS A 173 -0.14 4.38 15.10
N PHE A 174 -0.71 5.35 15.82
CA PHE A 174 -0.05 6.02 16.93
C PHE A 174 -0.93 5.93 18.17
N ASP A 175 -0.35 5.52 19.30
CA ASP A 175 -1.10 5.36 20.55
C ASP A 175 -1.49 6.69 21.22
N ILE A 176 -1.06 7.86 20.70
CA ILE A 176 -1.21 9.17 21.36
C ILE A 176 -1.65 10.24 20.36
N ILE A 177 -2.75 10.95 20.65
CA ILE A 177 -3.28 12.05 19.83
C ILE A 177 -2.22 13.14 19.60
N SER A 178 -1.45 13.51 20.62
CA SER A 178 -0.43 14.57 20.52
C SER A 178 0.69 14.24 19.53
N THR A 179 1.05 12.97 19.37
CA THR A 179 2.03 12.54 18.36
C THR A 179 1.48 12.74 16.96
N ILE A 180 0.20 12.41 16.72
CA ILE A 180 -0.44 12.64 15.42
C ILE A 180 -0.52 14.13 15.12
N ASP A 181 -0.95 14.95 16.07
CA ASP A 181 -1.04 16.40 15.88
C ASP A 181 0.33 17.02 15.58
N TYR A 182 1.38 16.58 16.27
CA TYR A 182 2.74 17.00 15.99
C TYR A 182 3.17 16.63 14.56
N ILE A 183 2.94 15.39 14.14
CA ILE A 183 3.30 14.93 12.79
C ILE A 183 2.48 15.70 11.74
N ARG A 184 1.20 15.94 11.99
CA ARG A 184 0.33 16.72 11.09
C ARG A 184 0.85 18.14 10.90
N ALA A 185 1.42 18.75 11.95
CA ALA A 185 1.95 20.11 11.91
C ALA A 185 3.37 20.20 11.33
N ASN A 186 4.22 19.18 11.52
CA ASN A 186 5.66 19.29 11.25
C ASN A 186 6.18 18.35 10.14
N SER A 187 5.38 17.40 9.68
CA SER A 187 5.82 16.46 8.64
C SER A 187 5.87 17.09 7.26
N HIS A 188 7.06 17.14 6.67
CA HIS A 188 7.25 17.53 5.27
C HIS A 188 6.52 16.61 4.29
N VAL A 189 6.28 15.36 4.67
CA VAL A 189 5.51 14.42 3.84
C VAL A 189 4.10 14.95 3.64
N ARG A 190 3.52 15.62 4.64
CA ARG A 190 2.19 16.24 4.51
C ARG A 190 2.14 17.42 3.53
N SER A 191 3.27 18.10 3.35
CA SER A 191 3.39 19.23 2.42
C SER A 191 3.70 18.79 0.99
N TYR A 192 4.30 17.62 0.78
CA TYR A 192 4.79 17.20 -0.54
C TYR A 192 4.17 15.92 -1.09
N ALA A 193 3.73 14.99 -0.23
CA ALA A 193 3.13 13.75 -0.68
C ALA A 193 1.65 13.96 -0.99
N THR A 194 1.23 13.45 -2.15
CA THR A 194 -0.17 13.46 -2.55
C THR A 194 -1.02 12.63 -1.59
N SER A 195 -2.20 13.15 -1.27
CA SER A 195 -3.18 12.46 -0.45
C SER A 195 -3.68 11.16 -1.12
N MET A 196 -4.12 10.21 -0.30
CA MET A 196 -4.69 8.95 -0.78
C MET A 196 -5.95 9.25 -1.63
N PRO A 197 -6.11 8.63 -2.80
CA PRO A 197 -7.32 8.78 -3.60
C PRO A 197 -8.61 8.40 -2.83
N PRO A 198 -9.70 9.19 -2.94
CA PRO A 198 -11.00 8.86 -2.33
C PRO A 198 -11.50 7.43 -2.62
N PRO A 199 -11.46 6.90 -3.86
CA PRO A 199 -11.96 5.56 -4.13
C PRO A 199 -11.12 4.45 -3.49
N VAL A 200 -9.83 4.71 -3.22
CA VAL A 200 -8.95 3.79 -2.48
C VAL A 200 -9.31 3.82 -0.99
N ALA A 201 -9.48 5.01 -0.42
CA ALA A 201 -9.94 5.16 0.96
C ALA A 201 -11.32 4.49 1.17
N MET A 202 -12.24 4.63 0.20
CA MET A 202 -13.54 3.97 0.22
C MET A 202 -13.42 2.44 0.17
N GLN A 203 -12.49 1.92 -0.62
CA GLN A 203 -12.24 0.48 -0.70
C GLN A 203 -11.76 -0.07 0.64
N ILE A 204 -10.81 0.62 1.29
CA ILE A 204 -10.30 0.26 2.61
C ILE A 204 -11.43 0.31 3.63
N LEU A 205 -12.17 1.43 3.67
CA LEU A 205 -13.28 1.65 4.59
C LEU A 205 -14.33 0.55 4.49
N THR A 206 -14.75 0.20 3.26
CA THR A 206 -15.74 -0.87 3.04
C THR A 206 -15.20 -2.23 3.45
N SER A 207 -13.95 -2.54 3.09
CA SER A 207 -13.31 -3.81 3.46
C SER A 207 -13.23 -3.97 4.98
N MET A 208 -12.83 -2.91 5.70
CA MET A 208 -12.77 -2.91 7.16
C MET A 208 -14.14 -3.07 7.80
N ARG A 209 -15.17 -2.39 7.29
CA ARG A 209 -16.54 -2.57 7.80
C ARG A 209 -17.03 -4.00 7.63
N ILE A 210 -16.71 -4.66 6.52
CA ILE A 210 -17.05 -6.07 6.30
C ILE A 210 -16.26 -6.98 7.26
N ILE A 211 -14.95 -6.76 7.41
CA ILE A 211 -14.10 -7.54 8.34
C ILE A 211 -14.59 -7.41 9.78
N MET A 212 -15.05 -6.23 10.18
CA MET A 212 -15.58 -5.95 11.51
C MET A 212 -17.04 -6.41 11.71
N GLY A 213 -17.66 -7.01 10.69
CA GLY A 213 -19.06 -7.45 10.75
C GLY A 213 -20.09 -6.31 10.82
N LEU A 214 -19.68 -5.08 10.47
CA LEU A 214 -20.54 -3.89 10.47
C LEU A 214 -21.40 -3.81 9.21
N GLU A 215 -20.96 -4.46 8.13
CA GLU A 215 -21.65 -4.44 6.83
C GLU A 215 -21.52 -5.80 6.14
N ASN A 216 -22.45 -6.06 5.22
CA ASN A 216 -22.44 -7.25 4.36
C ASN A 216 -22.52 -8.60 5.12
N GLY A 217 -23.22 -8.60 6.26
CA GLY A 217 -23.47 -9.79 7.07
C GLY A 217 -22.19 -10.39 7.66
N ASP A 218 -22.06 -11.71 7.60
CA ASP A 218 -20.95 -12.46 8.18
C ASP A 218 -19.79 -12.71 7.19
N GLU A 219 -19.78 -12.00 6.05
CA GLU A 219 -18.81 -12.22 4.98
C GLU A 219 -17.35 -12.10 5.44
N GLY A 220 -17.07 -11.18 6.37
CA GLY A 220 -15.74 -11.03 6.97
C GLY A 220 -15.23 -12.32 7.63
N ASN A 221 -16.07 -12.95 8.46
CA ASN A 221 -15.72 -14.20 9.16
C ASN A 221 -15.67 -15.39 8.20
N VAL A 222 -16.56 -15.44 7.21
CA VAL A 222 -16.54 -16.48 6.16
C VAL A 222 -15.23 -16.43 5.37
N ARG A 223 -14.81 -15.23 4.94
CA ARG A 223 -13.53 -15.06 4.23
C ARG A 223 -12.34 -15.37 5.13
N HIS A 224 -12.40 -15.03 6.42
CA HIS A 224 -11.35 -15.38 7.38
C HIS A 224 -11.21 -16.88 7.66
N SER A 225 -12.32 -17.62 7.69
CA SER A 225 -12.32 -19.07 7.92
C SER A 225 -11.96 -19.90 6.67
N SER A 226 -11.94 -19.26 5.50
CA SER A 226 -11.62 -19.88 4.22
C SER A 226 -10.12 -19.86 3.87
N ILE A 227 -9.27 -19.28 4.71
CA ILE A 227 -7.81 -19.15 4.54
C ILE A 227 -7.09 -20.04 5.54
#